data_AF-A0A1Y2P870-F1
#
_entry.id   AF-A0A1Y2P870-F1
#
_cell.length_a   1.000
_cell.length_b   1.000
_cell.length_c   1.000
_cell.angle_alpha   90.00
_cell.angle_beta   90.00
_cell.angle_gamma   90.00
#
_symmetry.space_group_name_H-M   'P 1'
#
loop_
_entity.id
_entity.type
_entity.pdbx_description
1 polymer ?
#
loop_
_entity_poly.entity_id
_entity_poly.type
_entity_poly.pdbx_seq_one_letter_code
_entity_poly.pdbx_strand_id
1 'polypeptide(L)'
;MKENIEKLFQAIAQKNPIHSKYLKKIEFPQEDEEEFDKLISYYIQDGISIKEQCDCYLLILNDTLEETKFFIENGAYRYSSFDEVKDKVYFNESYMKQYMIGLALSSFVWIAHIKVRKYFSQYLKNFTPKTTYFEIGPGHGEYFARAVKSGKFSAFYGLDISPTSCELTQKMVKQQVGGLITKCDFLCQDFFIYDFDKKADLIVIGEVLEHVEKPLEFLKRSKELLSDGGEIFATIPINAPAIDHIYLFSHPDEVKDLIEKSGLKFKAYECFMANDYSLEKALKFKNAITMAVVLNA
;
A
#
# COMPACT_ATOMS: atom_id res chain seq x y z
N MET A 1 -21.38 -9.70 10.67
CA MET A 1 -20.10 -9.16 11.16
C MET A 1 -19.48 -10.22 12.04
N LYS A 2 -18.24 -10.63 11.75
CA LYS A 2 -17.50 -11.60 12.57
C LYS A 2 -17.12 -10.98 13.92
N GLU A 3 -16.96 -11.82 14.94
CA GLU A 3 -16.78 -11.40 16.33
C GLU A 3 -15.58 -10.46 16.53
N ASN A 4 -14.43 -10.71 15.89
CA ASN A 4 -13.26 -9.85 16.11
C ASN A 4 -13.42 -8.48 15.44
N ILE A 5 -14.07 -8.44 14.27
CA ILE A 5 -14.41 -7.18 13.59
C ILE A 5 -15.36 -6.36 14.47
N GLU A 6 -16.39 -6.99 15.04
CA GLU A 6 -17.31 -6.31 15.97
C GLU A 6 -16.58 -5.74 17.18
N LYS A 7 -15.69 -6.51 17.81
CA LYS A 7 -14.86 -6.05 18.94
C LYS A 7 -13.98 -4.86 18.57
N LEU A 8 -13.31 -4.92 17.42
CA LEU A 8 -12.48 -3.82 16.93
C LEU A 8 -13.33 -2.56 16.68
N PHE A 9 -14.47 -2.70 16.02
CA PHE A 9 -15.36 -1.57 15.72
C PHE A 9 -15.97 -0.96 16.98
N GLN A 10 -16.29 -1.77 17.99
CA GLN A 10 -16.73 -1.29 19.30
C GLN A 10 -15.61 -0.52 20.01
N ALA A 11 -14.37 -1.03 20.00
CA ALA A 11 -13.22 -0.33 20.57
C ALA A 11 -12.96 1.02 19.87
N ILE A 12 -13.09 1.07 18.54
CA ILE A 12 -12.99 2.32 17.78
C ILE A 12 -14.13 3.26 18.14
N ALA A 13 -15.37 2.76 18.27
CA ALA A 13 -16.52 3.58 18.60
C ALA A 13 -16.44 4.23 19.99
N GLN A 14 -15.78 3.59 20.95
CA GLN A 14 -15.54 4.15 22.28
C GLN A 14 -14.55 5.32 22.24
N LYS A 15 -13.51 5.25 21.40
CA LYS A 15 -12.46 6.28 21.30
C LYS A 15 -12.77 7.37 20.29
N ASN A 16 -13.45 7.04 19.20
CA ASN A 16 -13.83 7.97 18.13
C ASN A 16 -15.28 7.72 17.67
N PRO A 17 -16.29 8.25 18.41
CA PRO A 17 -17.70 8.07 18.08
C PRO A 17 -18.09 8.65 16.71
N ILE A 18 -17.40 9.70 16.24
CA ILE A 18 -17.67 10.32 14.95
C ILE A 18 -17.29 9.37 13.82
N HIS A 19 -16.06 8.83 13.86
CA HIS A 19 -15.58 7.89 12.86
C HIS A 19 -16.37 6.58 12.85
N SER A 20 -16.90 6.16 14.00
CA SER A 20 -17.77 4.97 14.08
C SER A 20 -19.00 5.04 13.17
N LYS A 21 -19.50 6.25 12.86
CA LYS A 21 -20.62 6.45 11.92
C LYS A 21 -20.25 6.11 10.49
N TYR A 22 -18.98 6.30 10.10
CA TYR A 22 -18.46 5.86 8.82
C TYR A 22 -18.36 4.33 8.78
N LEU A 23 -17.79 3.71 9.81
CA LEU A 23 -17.63 2.25 9.88
C LEU A 23 -18.96 1.48 9.74
N LYS A 24 -20.05 2.02 10.31
CA LYS A 24 -21.40 1.43 10.21
C LYS A 24 -21.97 1.38 8.80
N LYS A 25 -21.43 2.16 7.86
CA LYS A 25 -21.88 2.19 6.47
C LYS A 25 -21.15 1.18 5.58
N ILE A 26 -20.12 0.53 6.11
CA ILE A 26 -19.29 -0.39 5.34
C ILE A 26 -20.06 -1.70 5.19
N GLU A 27 -20.25 -2.09 3.94
CA GLU A 27 -20.75 -3.41 3.58
C GLU A 27 -19.55 -4.35 3.39
N PHE A 28 -19.60 -5.49 4.07
CA PHE A 28 -18.57 -6.53 3.94
C PHE A 28 -19.13 -7.69 3.11
N PRO A 29 -18.68 -7.87 1.86
CA PRO A 29 -18.81 -9.14 1.18
C PRO A 29 -18.21 -10.26 2.04
N GLN A 30 -18.79 -11.46 1.99
CA GLN A 30 -18.38 -12.58 2.84
C GLN A 30 -16.86 -12.83 2.79
N GLU A 31 -16.25 -12.79 1.60
CA GLU A 31 -14.81 -12.98 1.43
C GLU A 31 -13.99 -11.91 2.18
N ASP A 32 -14.35 -10.63 2.05
CA ASP A 32 -13.68 -9.53 2.74
C ASP A 32 -13.86 -9.63 4.27
N GLU A 33 -15.04 -10.05 4.72
CA GLU A 33 -15.33 -10.27 6.14
C GLU A 33 -14.43 -11.38 6.72
N GLU A 34 -14.26 -12.48 5.99
CA GLU A 34 -13.40 -13.59 6.41
C GLU A 34 -11.92 -13.23 6.39
N GLU A 35 -11.45 -12.50 5.38
CA GLU A 35 -10.06 -12.04 5.31
C GLU A 35 -9.74 -11.02 6.41
N PHE A 36 -10.66 -10.09 6.68
CA PHE A 36 -10.45 -9.08 7.72
C PHE A 36 -10.44 -9.69 9.12
N ASP A 37 -11.36 -10.62 9.41
CA ASP A 37 -11.37 -11.34 10.69
C ASP A 37 -10.11 -12.19 10.89
N LYS A 38 -9.57 -12.79 9.83
CA LYS A 38 -8.28 -13.50 9.86
C LYS A 38 -7.10 -12.57 10.14
N LEU A 39 -7.07 -11.38 9.55
CA LEU A 39 -6.04 -10.37 9.82
C LEU A 39 -6.06 -9.95 11.30
N ILE A 40 -7.23 -9.62 11.83
CA ILE A 40 -7.39 -9.25 13.25
C ILE A 40 -6.99 -10.40 14.16
N SER A 41 -7.41 -11.62 13.84
CA SER A 41 -7.06 -12.83 14.59
C SER A 41 -5.56 -13.11 14.59
N TYR A 42 -4.89 -12.88 13.47
CA TYR A 42 -3.44 -13.00 13.38
C TYR A 42 -2.74 -12.05 14.35
N TYR A 43 -3.12 -10.77 14.35
CA TYR A 43 -2.53 -9.81 15.28
C TYR A 43 -2.76 -10.19 16.74
N ILE A 44 -3.94 -10.74 17.10
CA ILE A 44 -4.19 -11.28 18.45
C ILE A 44 -3.22 -12.42 18.77
N GLN A 45 -2.99 -13.34 17.84
CA GLN A 45 -2.06 -14.46 18.02
C GLN A 45 -0.60 -14.00 18.12
N ASP A 46 -0.25 -12.90 17.46
CA ASP A 46 1.07 -12.24 17.55
C ASP A 46 1.21 -11.33 18.79
N GLY A 47 0.24 -11.40 19.72
CA GLY A 47 0.28 -10.66 20.99
C GLY A 47 -0.20 -9.22 20.92
N ILE A 48 -0.80 -8.79 19.81
CA ILE A 48 -1.34 -7.44 19.62
C ILE A 48 -2.85 -7.47 19.88
N SER A 49 -3.25 -6.98 21.05
CA SER A 49 -4.65 -6.99 21.48
C SER A 49 -5.56 -6.13 20.59
N ILE A 50 -6.88 -6.38 20.63
CA ILE A 50 -7.88 -5.53 19.95
C ILE A 50 -7.74 -4.04 20.32
N LYS A 51 -7.37 -3.75 21.58
CA LYS A 51 -7.15 -2.38 22.03
C LYS A 51 -5.96 -1.74 21.31
N GLU A 52 -4.85 -2.46 21.21
CA GLU A 52 -3.65 -2.00 20.50
C GLU A 52 -3.90 -1.88 18.99
N GLN A 53 -4.63 -2.82 18.37
CA GLN A 53 -5.04 -2.71 16.97
C GLN A 53 -5.91 -1.48 16.72
N CYS A 54 -6.84 -1.18 17.64
CA CYS A 54 -7.63 0.05 17.61
C CYS A 54 -6.75 1.30 17.71
N ASP A 55 -5.75 1.30 18.60
CA ASP A 55 -4.78 2.40 18.71
C ASP A 55 -3.98 2.59 17.43
N CYS A 56 -3.48 1.51 16.82
CA CYS A 56 -2.77 1.55 15.54
C CYS A 56 -3.65 2.10 14.40
N TYR A 57 -4.91 1.67 14.33
CA TYR A 57 -5.86 2.18 13.35
C TYR A 57 -6.19 3.66 13.55
N LEU A 58 -6.34 4.10 14.80
CA LEU A 58 -6.60 5.51 15.10
C LEU A 58 -5.39 6.39 14.88
N LEU A 59 -4.17 5.87 15.05
CA LEU A 59 -2.93 6.57 14.71
C LEU A 59 -2.93 6.97 13.23
N ILE A 60 -3.12 6.03 12.31
CA ILE A 60 -3.12 6.35 10.87
C ILE A 60 -4.24 7.33 10.48
N LEU A 61 -5.40 7.21 11.13
CA LEU A 61 -6.54 8.10 10.89
C LEU A 61 -6.21 9.53 11.33
N ASN A 62 -5.63 9.68 12.53
CA ASN A 62 -5.27 10.98 13.07
C ASN A 62 -4.12 11.62 12.29
N ASP A 63 -3.10 10.86 11.92
CA ASP A 63 -1.98 11.33 11.11
C ASP A 63 -2.48 11.82 9.74
N THR A 64 -3.36 11.04 9.09
CA THR A 64 -3.97 11.46 7.83
C THR A 64 -4.78 12.74 7.97
N LEU A 65 -5.53 12.91 9.07
CA LEU A 65 -6.30 14.13 9.32
C LEU A 65 -5.38 15.34 9.59
N GLU A 66 -4.30 15.15 10.33
CA GLU A 66 -3.32 16.19 10.61
C GLU A 66 -2.61 16.64 9.33
N GLU A 67 -2.12 15.71 8.53
CA GLU A 67 -1.44 16.02 7.26
C GLU A 67 -2.42 16.58 6.22
N THR A 68 -3.69 16.15 6.23
CA THR A 68 -4.74 16.77 5.41
C THR A 68 -4.96 18.23 5.79
N LYS A 69 -5.00 18.54 7.09
CA LYS A 69 -5.13 19.93 7.55
C LYS A 69 -3.94 20.76 7.08
N PHE A 70 -2.72 20.28 7.29
CA PHE A 70 -1.51 20.97 6.84
C PHE A 70 -1.53 21.20 5.32
N PHE A 71 -1.88 20.18 4.54
CA PHE A 71 -1.92 20.24 3.09
C PHE A 71 -2.96 21.25 2.57
N ILE A 72 -4.13 21.34 3.20
CA ILE A 72 -5.15 22.34 2.84
C ILE A 72 -4.65 23.76 3.12
N GLU A 73 -3.97 23.97 4.24
CA GLU A 73 -3.46 25.28 4.65
C GLU A 73 -2.26 25.75 3.81
N ASN A 74 -1.39 24.83 3.38
CA ASN A 74 -0.10 25.17 2.76
C ASN A 74 -0.03 24.82 1.27
N GLY A 75 -0.90 23.94 0.77
CA GLY A 75 -0.91 23.51 -0.62
C GLY A 75 0.23 22.56 -1.02
N ALA A 76 1.02 22.06 -0.05
CA ALA A 76 2.13 21.13 -0.25
C ALA A 76 2.18 20.12 0.92
N TYR A 77 2.88 19.00 0.71
CA TYR A 77 3.19 18.08 1.81
C TYR A 77 4.12 18.74 2.83
N ARG A 78 4.06 18.27 4.08
CA ARG A 78 4.82 18.86 5.18
C ARG A 78 6.33 18.69 5.02
N TYR A 79 6.73 17.58 4.42
CA TYR A 79 8.13 17.23 4.19
C TYR A 79 8.36 17.05 2.69
N SER A 80 9.63 17.11 2.29
CA SER A 80 10.03 17.07 0.88
C SER A 80 11.23 16.18 0.60
N SER A 81 11.82 15.58 1.63
CA SER A 81 12.98 14.70 1.52
C SER A 81 12.87 13.48 2.45
N PHE A 82 13.47 12.37 2.04
CA PHE A 82 13.50 11.15 2.87
C PHE A 82 14.23 11.39 4.19
N ASP A 83 15.27 12.23 4.18
CA ASP A 83 16.04 12.59 5.36
C ASP A 83 15.20 13.28 6.45
N GLU A 84 14.15 14.02 6.09
CA GLU A 84 13.24 14.68 7.04
C GLU A 84 12.30 13.73 7.78
N VAL A 85 12.04 12.54 7.21
CA VAL A 85 11.02 11.59 7.67
C VAL A 85 11.60 10.26 8.15
N LYS A 86 12.80 9.87 7.71
CA LYS A 86 13.39 8.54 7.98
C LYS A 86 13.42 8.17 9.46
N ASP A 87 13.83 9.08 10.33
CA ASP A 87 13.96 8.80 11.77
C ASP A 87 12.63 8.93 12.52
N LYS A 88 11.62 9.56 11.90
CA LYS A 88 10.27 9.67 12.46
C LYS A 88 9.44 8.44 12.14
N VAL A 89 9.64 7.88 10.95
CA VAL A 89 8.83 6.81 10.37
C VAL A 89 9.66 5.53 10.18
N TYR A 90 10.48 5.45 9.13
CA TYR A 90 11.11 4.20 8.66
C TYR A 90 12.10 3.56 9.64
N PHE A 91 12.83 4.35 10.41
CA PHE A 91 13.81 3.91 11.41
C PHE A 91 13.31 4.06 12.86
N ASN A 92 12.04 4.43 13.02
CA ASN A 92 11.34 4.40 14.30
C ASN A 92 10.52 3.12 14.40
N GLU A 93 11.12 2.07 14.95
CA GLU A 93 10.50 0.73 15.04
C GLU A 93 9.10 0.77 15.68
N SER A 94 8.93 1.53 16.76
CA SER A 94 7.65 1.61 17.48
C SER A 94 6.55 2.28 16.66
N TYR A 95 6.88 3.39 16.00
CA TYR A 95 5.93 4.08 15.11
C TYR A 95 5.63 3.23 13.88
N MET A 96 6.67 2.73 13.19
CA MET A 96 6.53 1.95 11.96
C MET A 96 5.67 0.70 12.18
N LYS A 97 5.83 0.02 13.32
CA LYS A 97 4.99 -1.13 13.67
C LYS A 97 3.52 -0.73 13.78
N GLN A 98 3.20 0.35 14.50
CA GLN A 98 1.83 0.81 14.65
C GLN A 98 1.24 1.28 13.31
N TYR A 99 2.03 2.02 12.54
CA TYR A 99 1.67 2.53 11.23
C TYR A 99 1.32 1.41 10.25
N MET A 100 2.16 0.37 10.15
CA MET A 100 1.92 -0.80 9.29
C MET A 100 0.69 -1.60 9.71
N ILE A 101 0.46 -1.79 11.01
CA ILE A 101 -0.76 -2.47 11.50
C ILE A 101 -2.00 -1.64 11.13
N GLY A 102 -1.96 -0.33 11.38
CA GLY A 102 -3.05 0.58 11.04
C GLY A 102 -3.37 0.55 9.55
N LEU A 103 -2.35 0.66 8.69
CA LEU A 103 -2.50 0.59 7.23
C LEU A 103 -3.09 -0.75 6.78
N ALA A 104 -2.63 -1.87 7.33
CA ALA A 104 -3.20 -3.19 7.03
C ALA A 104 -4.70 -3.25 7.34
N LEU A 105 -5.13 -2.72 8.50
CA LEU A 105 -6.54 -2.66 8.89
C LEU A 105 -7.34 -1.70 7.97
N SER A 106 -6.74 -0.59 7.53
CA SER A 106 -7.39 0.37 6.63
C SER A 106 -7.76 -0.23 5.28
N SER A 107 -7.02 -1.25 4.81
CA SER A 107 -7.24 -1.91 3.51
C SER A 107 -8.59 -2.64 3.40
N PHE A 108 -9.27 -2.85 4.53
CA PHE A 108 -10.61 -3.43 4.63
C PHE A 108 -11.70 -2.41 4.97
N VAL A 109 -11.33 -1.16 5.24
CA VAL A 109 -12.23 -0.18 5.87
C VAL A 109 -12.34 1.12 5.07
N TRP A 110 -11.25 1.60 4.48
CA TRP A 110 -11.24 2.82 3.69
C TRP A 110 -11.63 2.51 2.24
N ILE A 111 -12.65 3.19 1.73
CA ILE A 111 -13.27 2.82 0.44
C ILE A 111 -12.27 2.81 -0.73
N ALA A 112 -11.34 3.77 -0.77
CA ALA A 112 -10.29 3.80 -1.79
C ALA A 112 -9.38 2.57 -1.67
N HIS A 113 -8.89 2.26 -0.45
CA HIS A 113 -8.00 1.11 -0.23
C HIS A 113 -8.69 -0.22 -0.57
N ILE A 114 -9.97 -0.37 -0.20
CA ILE A 114 -10.77 -1.55 -0.56
C ILE A 114 -10.86 -1.71 -2.08
N LYS A 115 -11.17 -0.62 -2.81
CA LYS A 115 -11.30 -0.65 -4.27
C LYS A 115 -9.97 -0.98 -4.95
N VAL A 116 -8.87 -0.37 -4.51
CA VAL A 116 -7.53 -0.65 -5.05
C VAL A 116 -7.11 -2.10 -4.77
N ARG A 117 -7.31 -2.62 -3.55
CA ARG A 117 -7.04 -4.03 -3.20
C ARG A 117 -7.83 -5.01 -4.08
N LYS A 118 -9.09 -4.71 -4.36
CA LYS A 118 -9.95 -5.50 -5.27
C LYS A 118 -9.46 -5.41 -6.71
N TYR A 119 -9.08 -4.22 -7.17
CA TYR A 119 -8.52 -4.02 -8.50
C TYR A 119 -7.25 -4.85 -8.71
N PHE A 120 -6.32 -4.83 -7.75
CA PHE A 120 -5.11 -5.67 -7.79
C PHE A 120 -5.44 -7.17 -7.84
N SER A 121 -6.37 -7.62 -7.00
CA SER A 121 -6.81 -9.03 -6.99
C SER A 121 -7.40 -9.47 -8.33
N GLN A 122 -8.18 -8.59 -8.97
CA GLN A 122 -8.80 -8.83 -10.26
C GLN A 122 -7.76 -8.82 -11.40
N TYR A 123 -6.78 -7.91 -11.34
CA TYR A 123 -5.62 -7.89 -12.22
C TYR A 123 -4.83 -9.21 -12.13
N LEU A 124 -4.44 -9.64 -10.92
CA LEU A 124 -3.71 -10.89 -10.71
C LEU A 124 -4.46 -12.13 -11.21
N LYS A 125 -5.79 -12.18 -11.05
CA LYS A 125 -6.61 -13.28 -11.55
C LYS A 125 -6.46 -13.47 -13.06
N ASN A 126 -6.40 -12.35 -13.79
CA ASN A 126 -6.26 -12.31 -15.25
C ASN A 126 -4.81 -12.39 -15.72
N PHE A 127 -3.83 -12.28 -14.80
CA PHE A 127 -2.42 -12.36 -15.14
C PHE A 127 -2.06 -13.77 -15.64
N THR A 128 -1.26 -13.83 -16.71
CA THR A 128 -0.76 -15.10 -17.26
C THR A 128 0.34 -15.63 -16.36
N PRO A 129 0.31 -16.91 -15.94
CA PRO A 129 1.36 -17.48 -15.10
C PRO A 129 2.77 -17.30 -15.71
N LYS A 130 3.71 -16.93 -14.86
CA LYS A 130 5.09 -16.54 -15.17
C LYS A 130 6.02 -17.00 -14.04
N THR A 131 7.27 -16.55 -14.00
CA THR A 131 8.29 -17.05 -13.07
C THR A 131 8.52 -16.09 -11.91
N THR A 132 8.85 -14.84 -12.20
CA THR A 132 9.46 -13.93 -11.22
C THR A 132 8.56 -12.75 -10.88
N TYR A 133 8.27 -12.60 -9.59
CA TYR A 133 7.54 -11.49 -9.00
C TYR A 133 8.47 -10.63 -8.14
N PHE A 134 8.56 -9.33 -8.41
CA PHE A 134 9.19 -8.35 -7.53
C PHE A 134 8.12 -7.45 -6.92
N GLU A 135 8.28 -7.11 -5.65
CA GLU A 135 7.51 -6.06 -5.00
C GLU A 135 8.47 -5.14 -4.28
N ILE A 136 8.45 -3.86 -4.67
CA ILE A 136 9.27 -2.82 -4.07
C ILE A 136 8.36 -2.08 -3.09
N GLY A 137 8.76 -2.03 -1.82
CA GLY A 137 7.95 -1.51 -0.73
C GLY A 137 6.75 -2.40 -0.40
N PRO A 138 6.91 -3.68 0.00
CA PRO A 138 5.78 -4.55 0.31
C PRO A 138 4.98 -4.11 1.55
N GLY A 139 5.51 -3.21 2.37
CA GLY A 139 4.78 -2.55 3.46
C GLY A 139 4.30 -3.53 4.54
N HIS A 140 3.00 -3.84 4.52
CA HIS A 140 2.37 -4.82 5.41
C HIS A 140 2.11 -6.19 4.74
N GLY A 141 2.59 -6.39 3.50
CA GLY A 141 2.63 -7.69 2.81
C GLY A 141 1.34 -8.15 2.16
N GLU A 142 0.34 -7.29 2.01
CA GLU A 142 -0.98 -7.67 1.46
C GLU A 142 -0.93 -8.04 -0.02
N TYR A 143 -0.29 -7.21 -0.86
CA TYR A 143 -0.13 -7.53 -2.28
C TYR A 143 0.78 -8.74 -2.46
N PHE A 144 1.86 -8.81 -1.70
CA PHE A 144 2.78 -9.94 -1.69
C PHE A 144 2.08 -11.27 -1.38
N ALA A 145 1.30 -11.33 -0.29
CA ALA A 145 0.59 -12.54 0.10
C ALA A 145 -0.45 -12.95 -0.96
N ARG A 146 -1.13 -11.99 -1.59
CA ARG A 146 -2.06 -12.24 -2.70
C ARG A 146 -1.34 -12.79 -3.93
N ALA A 147 -0.19 -12.22 -4.29
CA ALA A 147 0.63 -12.71 -5.39
C ALA A 147 1.09 -14.16 -5.15
N VAL A 148 1.54 -14.50 -3.94
CA VAL A 148 1.92 -15.88 -3.58
C VAL A 148 0.73 -16.84 -3.66
N LYS A 149 -0.42 -16.46 -3.08
CA LYS A 149 -1.65 -17.27 -3.07
C LYS A 149 -2.23 -17.47 -4.48
N SER A 150 -1.98 -16.55 -5.40
CA SER A 150 -2.48 -16.63 -6.78
C SER A 150 -1.95 -17.84 -7.55
N GLY A 151 -0.80 -18.38 -7.15
CA GLY A 151 -0.12 -19.47 -7.87
C GLY A 151 0.40 -19.08 -9.26
N LYS A 152 0.45 -17.78 -9.58
CA LYS A 152 0.85 -17.26 -10.89
C LYS A 152 2.37 -17.17 -11.07
N PHE A 153 3.14 -17.26 -10.00
CA PHE A 153 4.59 -17.12 -10.01
C PHE A 153 5.26 -18.24 -9.21
N SER A 154 6.55 -18.49 -9.48
CA SER A 154 7.34 -19.50 -8.79
C SER A 154 8.43 -18.94 -7.88
N ALA A 155 8.80 -17.66 -8.04
CA ALA A 155 9.78 -16.97 -7.20
C ALA A 155 9.30 -15.54 -6.89
N PHE A 156 9.43 -15.13 -5.62
CA PHE A 156 8.91 -13.86 -5.12
C PHE A 156 10.00 -13.11 -4.35
N TYR A 157 10.18 -11.83 -4.64
CA TYR A 157 11.20 -10.99 -4.03
C TYR A 157 10.57 -9.70 -3.51
N GLY A 158 10.60 -9.49 -2.20
CA GLY A 158 10.14 -8.27 -1.54
C GLY A 158 11.34 -7.42 -1.16
N LEU A 159 11.43 -6.20 -1.65
CA LEU A 159 12.52 -5.27 -1.35
C LEU A 159 11.98 -4.07 -0.56
N ASP A 160 12.54 -3.78 0.61
CA ASP A 160 12.19 -2.58 1.39
C ASP A 160 13.44 -1.95 2.03
N ILE A 161 13.42 -0.64 2.24
CA ILE A 161 14.50 0.07 2.93
C ILE A 161 14.36 0.00 4.46
N SER A 162 13.14 -0.22 4.98
CA SER A 162 12.86 -0.30 6.42
C SER A 162 13.05 -1.73 6.94
N PRO A 163 13.98 -1.96 7.88
CA PRO A 163 14.12 -3.27 8.53
C PRO A 163 12.84 -3.74 9.20
N THR A 164 12.11 -2.82 9.84
CA THR A 164 10.83 -3.10 10.52
C THR A 164 9.76 -3.53 9.52
N SER A 165 9.65 -2.87 8.36
CA SER A 165 8.70 -3.29 7.32
C SER A 165 9.04 -4.67 6.75
N CYS A 166 10.32 -4.96 6.48
CA CYS A 166 10.74 -6.29 6.04
C CYS A 166 10.33 -7.39 7.02
N GLU A 167 10.60 -7.19 8.33
CA GLU A 167 10.25 -8.17 9.36
C GLU A 167 8.74 -8.39 9.45
N LEU A 168 7.95 -7.31 9.46
CA LEU A 168 6.49 -7.38 9.56
C LEU A 168 5.88 -8.04 8.32
N THR A 169 6.33 -7.66 7.12
CA THR A 169 5.92 -8.29 5.87
C THR A 169 6.24 -9.78 5.90
N GLN A 170 7.46 -10.17 6.27
CA GLN A 170 7.85 -11.58 6.30
C GLN A 170 6.98 -12.39 7.26
N LYS A 171 6.71 -11.88 8.47
CA LYS A 171 5.83 -12.52 9.44
C LYS A 171 4.39 -12.66 8.93
N MET A 172 3.84 -11.58 8.38
CA MET A 172 2.49 -11.56 7.83
C MET A 172 2.34 -12.53 6.66
N VAL A 173 3.23 -12.46 5.68
CA VAL A 173 3.20 -13.35 4.51
C VAL A 173 3.37 -14.80 4.97
N LYS A 174 4.33 -15.10 5.84
CA LYS A 174 4.54 -16.47 6.37
C LYS A 174 3.27 -17.05 6.99
N GLN A 175 2.56 -16.28 7.80
CA GLN A 175 1.29 -16.70 8.38
C GLN A 175 0.25 -16.99 7.30
N GLN A 176 0.14 -16.10 6.31
CA GLN A 176 -0.90 -16.15 5.29
C GLN A 176 -0.69 -17.23 4.24
N VAL A 177 0.55 -17.59 3.91
CA VAL A 177 0.89 -18.48 2.79
C VAL A 177 1.46 -19.82 3.23
N GLY A 178 1.78 -19.98 4.52
CA GLY A 178 2.30 -21.21 5.09
C GLY A 178 3.59 -21.67 4.42
N GLY A 179 3.65 -22.94 3.99
CA GLY A 179 4.84 -23.54 3.38
C GLY A 179 5.32 -22.87 2.09
N LEU A 180 4.47 -22.08 1.42
CA LEU A 180 4.85 -21.32 0.22
C LEU A 180 5.85 -20.20 0.51
N ILE A 181 6.07 -19.85 1.79
CA ILE A 181 7.10 -18.87 2.21
C ILE A 181 8.50 -19.27 1.72
N THR A 182 8.76 -20.56 1.49
CA THR A 182 10.02 -21.07 0.95
C THR A 182 10.35 -20.58 -0.47
N LYS A 183 9.38 -19.99 -1.16
CA LYS A 183 9.55 -19.35 -2.49
C LYS A 183 9.77 -17.84 -2.41
N CYS A 184 9.80 -17.27 -1.21
CA CYS A 184 9.77 -15.84 -0.96
C CYS A 184 11.08 -15.38 -0.32
N ASP A 185 11.75 -14.43 -0.96
CA ASP A 185 12.93 -13.76 -0.43
C ASP A 185 12.55 -12.32 -0.04
N PHE A 186 12.92 -11.90 1.17
CA PHE A 186 12.73 -10.54 1.66
C PHE A 186 14.08 -9.89 1.88
N LEU A 187 14.29 -8.75 1.24
CA LEU A 187 15.58 -8.08 1.13
C LEU A 187 15.45 -6.67 1.71
N CYS A 188 16.15 -6.41 2.81
CA CYS A 188 16.23 -5.07 3.40
C CYS A 188 17.37 -4.30 2.74
N GLN A 189 17.07 -3.58 1.65
CA GLN A 189 18.03 -2.90 0.80
C GLN A 189 17.37 -1.68 0.11
N ASP A 190 18.17 -0.69 -0.25
CA ASP A 190 17.72 0.45 -1.05
C ASP A 190 17.60 0.06 -2.53
N PHE A 191 16.41 0.27 -3.10
CA PHE A 191 16.09 -0.03 -4.49
C PHE A 191 17.03 0.63 -5.49
N PHE A 192 17.51 1.85 -5.24
CA PHE A 192 18.36 2.57 -6.19
C PHE A 192 19.74 1.94 -6.35
N ILE A 193 20.24 1.23 -5.33
CA ILE A 193 21.60 0.69 -5.32
C ILE A 193 21.64 -0.85 -5.35
N TYR A 194 20.54 -1.52 -5.00
CA TYR A 194 20.49 -2.99 -4.96
C TYR A 194 20.57 -3.58 -6.36
N ASP A 195 21.60 -4.37 -6.64
CA ASP A 195 21.80 -5.02 -7.94
C ASP A 195 21.05 -6.35 -8.01
N PHE A 196 20.04 -6.41 -8.89
CA PHE A 196 19.23 -7.60 -9.10
C PHE A 196 19.91 -8.52 -10.13
N ASP A 197 20.10 -9.78 -9.77
CA ASP A 197 20.64 -10.82 -10.65
C ASP A 197 19.62 -11.40 -11.65
N LYS A 198 18.36 -10.93 -11.58
CA LYS A 198 17.21 -11.43 -12.35
C LYS A 198 16.33 -10.29 -12.83
N LYS A 199 15.55 -10.56 -13.89
CA LYS A 199 14.46 -9.71 -14.37
C LYS A 199 13.11 -10.22 -13.84
N ALA A 200 12.14 -9.32 -13.74
CA ALA A 200 10.80 -9.60 -13.23
C ALA A 200 9.74 -9.66 -14.32
N ASP A 201 8.86 -10.65 -14.22
CA ASP A 201 7.66 -10.74 -15.06
C ASP A 201 6.54 -9.83 -14.54
N LEU A 202 6.53 -9.56 -13.23
CA LEU A 202 5.70 -8.53 -12.61
C LEU A 202 6.51 -7.78 -11.56
N ILE A 203 6.54 -6.46 -11.66
CA ILE A 203 6.99 -5.57 -10.58
C ILE A 203 5.76 -4.90 -9.98
N VAL A 204 5.59 -5.00 -8.67
CA VAL A 204 4.56 -4.28 -7.92
C VAL A 204 5.20 -3.13 -7.15
N ILE A 205 4.61 -1.94 -7.29
CA ILE A 205 5.05 -0.70 -6.62
C ILE A 205 3.81 -0.11 -5.95
N GLY A 206 3.50 -0.61 -4.75
CA GLY A 206 2.31 -0.19 -4.01
C GLY A 206 2.59 1.06 -3.19
N GLU A 207 2.23 2.25 -3.67
CA GLU A 207 2.36 3.50 -2.90
C GLU A 207 3.83 3.72 -2.44
N VAL A 208 4.74 3.91 -3.41
CA VAL A 208 6.19 4.13 -3.18
C VAL A 208 6.72 5.41 -3.84
N LEU A 209 6.14 5.84 -4.97
CA LEU A 209 6.70 6.93 -5.78
C LEU A 209 6.63 8.30 -5.11
N GLU A 210 5.66 8.47 -4.21
CA GLU A 210 5.43 9.61 -3.34
C GLU A 210 6.43 9.68 -2.17
N HIS A 211 7.12 8.58 -1.87
CA HIS A 211 8.09 8.46 -0.78
C HIS A 211 9.55 8.64 -1.26
N VAL A 212 9.75 8.89 -2.55
CA VAL A 212 11.08 9.05 -3.15
C VAL A 212 11.23 10.43 -3.79
N GLU A 213 12.42 10.99 -3.70
CA GLU A 213 12.74 12.30 -4.30
C GLU A 213 12.85 12.24 -5.83
N LYS A 214 13.09 11.05 -6.38
CA LYS A 214 13.39 10.83 -7.81
C LYS A 214 12.47 9.78 -8.43
N PRO A 215 11.14 10.00 -8.49
CA PRO A 215 10.19 8.99 -8.98
C PRO A 215 10.40 8.65 -10.47
N LEU A 216 10.91 9.58 -11.28
CA LEU A 216 11.25 9.31 -12.68
C LEU A 216 12.36 8.27 -12.81
N GLU A 217 13.45 8.44 -12.05
CA GLU A 217 14.58 7.51 -12.06
C GLU A 217 14.18 6.17 -11.44
N PHE A 218 13.29 6.18 -10.46
CA PHE A 218 12.67 4.96 -9.93
C PHE A 218 11.96 4.18 -11.05
N LEU A 219 11.08 4.82 -11.82
CA LEU A 219 10.36 4.17 -12.91
C LEU A 219 11.27 3.69 -14.05
N LYS A 220 12.31 4.47 -14.40
CA LYS A 220 13.30 4.03 -15.41
C LYS A 220 14.03 2.76 -14.95
N ARG A 221 14.44 2.72 -13.68
CA ARG A 221 15.07 1.52 -13.11
C ARG A 221 14.09 0.34 -13.08
N SER A 222 12.83 0.55 -12.68
CA SER A 222 11.82 -0.50 -12.74
C SER A 222 11.65 -1.04 -14.16
N LYS A 223 11.63 -0.17 -15.18
CA LYS A 223 11.60 -0.56 -16.59
C LYS A 223 12.79 -1.44 -16.97
N GLU A 224 14.00 -1.06 -16.56
CA GLU A 224 15.21 -1.85 -16.83
C GLU A 224 15.14 -3.24 -16.22
N LEU A 225 14.46 -3.41 -15.08
CA LEU A 225 14.31 -4.68 -14.37
C LEU A 225 13.23 -5.61 -14.94
N LEU A 226 12.42 -5.16 -15.91
CA LEU A 226 11.41 -6.01 -16.52
C LEU A 226 12.02 -7.09 -17.42
N SER A 227 11.41 -8.27 -17.41
CA SER A 227 11.63 -9.30 -18.42
C SER A 227 10.92 -8.93 -19.72
N ASP A 228 11.19 -9.69 -20.80
CA ASP A 228 10.45 -9.53 -22.04
C ASP A 228 8.96 -9.82 -21.83
N GLY A 229 8.13 -8.80 -22.08
CA GLY A 229 6.70 -8.85 -21.82
C GLY A 229 6.32 -8.80 -20.33
N GLY A 230 7.25 -8.39 -19.46
CA GLY A 230 6.97 -8.09 -18.07
C GLY A 230 6.10 -6.84 -17.91
N GLU A 231 5.40 -6.76 -16.78
CA GLU A 231 4.49 -5.66 -16.46
C GLU A 231 4.85 -5.00 -15.13
N ILE A 232 4.49 -3.73 -14.97
CA ILE A 232 4.52 -3.03 -13.69
C ILE A 232 3.08 -2.76 -13.28
N PHE A 233 2.71 -3.18 -12.07
CA PHE A 233 1.50 -2.71 -11.41
C PHE A 233 1.92 -1.68 -10.35
N ALA A 234 1.45 -0.45 -10.45
CA ALA A 234 1.76 0.58 -9.47
C ALA A 234 0.50 1.30 -8.98
N THR A 235 0.52 1.74 -7.74
CA THR A 235 -0.49 2.64 -7.17
C THR A 235 0.18 3.93 -6.77
N ILE A 236 -0.37 5.05 -7.25
CA ILE A 236 0.20 6.37 -7.06
C ILE A 236 -0.85 7.25 -6.36
N PRO A 237 -0.59 7.73 -5.13
CA PRO A 237 -1.44 8.71 -4.49
C PRO A 237 -1.29 10.09 -5.14
N ILE A 238 -2.42 10.80 -5.25
CA ILE A 238 -2.55 12.14 -5.81
C ILE A 238 -3.37 12.97 -4.82
N ASN A 239 -2.87 14.14 -4.41
CA ASN A 239 -3.45 14.96 -3.35
C ASN A 239 -3.77 14.17 -2.06
N ALA A 240 -3.00 13.13 -1.77
CA ALA A 240 -3.18 12.30 -0.59
C ALA A 240 -2.03 12.58 0.38
N PRO A 241 -2.21 13.43 1.38
CA PRO A 241 -1.16 13.74 2.35
C PRO A 241 -1.08 12.66 3.42
N ALA A 242 0.15 12.24 3.73
CA ALA A 242 0.50 11.38 4.86
C ALA A 242 1.87 11.81 5.40
N ILE A 243 2.24 11.31 6.60
CA ILE A 243 3.40 11.80 7.36
C ILE A 243 4.74 11.59 6.62
N ASP A 244 4.79 10.63 5.72
CA ASP A 244 5.96 10.16 4.98
C ASP A 244 5.86 10.43 3.47
N HIS A 245 4.81 11.12 3.01
CA HIS A 245 4.70 11.54 1.62
C HIS A 245 5.55 12.78 1.40
N ILE A 246 6.52 12.69 0.48
CA ILE A 246 7.51 13.75 0.21
C ILE A 246 7.43 14.29 -1.23
N TYR A 247 6.85 13.51 -2.15
CA TYR A 247 6.66 13.91 -3.54
C TYR A 247 5.16 14.04 -3.85
N LEU A 248 4.71 15.26 -4.10
CA LEU A 248 3.31 15.55 -4.40
C LEU A 248 2.99 15.34 -5.88
N PHE A 249 2.10 14.40 -6.16
CA PHE A 249 1.32 14.39 -7.40
C PHE A 249 0.01 15.14 -7.16
N SER A 250 -0.25 16.18 -7.96
CA SER A 250 -1.42 17.04 -7.80
C SER A 250 -2.56 16.72 -8.79
N HIS A 251 -2.23 16.04 -9.90
CA HIS A 251 -3.18 15.67 -10.95
C HIS A 251 -2.81 14.35 -11.63
N PRO A 252 -3.78 13.53 -12.10
CA PRO A 252 -3.49 12.30 -12.86
C PRO A 252 -2.62 12.50 -14.10
N ASP A 253 -2.67 13.69 -14.71
CA ASP A 253 -1.84 13.98 -15.88
C ASP A 253 -0.35 14.12 -15.54
N GLU A 254 0.00 14.57 -14.33
CA GLU A 254 1.41 14.58 -13.88
C GLU A 254 1.96 13.15 -13.77
N VAL A 255 1.13 12.20 -13.33
CA VAL A 255 1.48 10.78 -13.28
C VAL A 255 1.67 10.22 -14.69
N LYS A 256 0.79 10.57 -15.64
CA LYS A 256 0.92 10.17 -17.05
C LYS A 256 2.19 10.72 -17.69
N ASP A 257 2.48 12.00 -17.48
CA ASP A 257 3.69 12.65 -18.00
C ASP A 257 4.96 12.00 -17.43
N LEU A 258 4.96 11.65 -16.14
CA LEU A 258 6.07 10.95 -15.50
C LEU A 258 6.31 9.57 -16.14
N ILE A 259 5.25 8.81 -16.36
CA ILE A 259 5.29 7.47 -16.99
C ILE A 259 5.77 7.56 -18.45
N GLU A 260 5.31 8.54 -19.21
CA GLU A 260 5.79 8.77 -20.58
C GLU A 260 7.29 9.10 -20.59
N LYS A 261 7.75 9.98 -19.69
CA LYS A 261 9.16 10.35 -19.54
C LYS A 261 10.06 9.19 -19.10
N SER A 262 9.54 8.20 -18.39
CA SER A 262 10.29 6.99 -18.04
C SER A 262 10.40 6.01 -19.23
N GLY A 263 9.69 6.30 -20.32
CA GLY A 263 9.62 5.45 -21.51
C GLY A 263 8.73 4.22 -21.33
N LEU A 264 7.95 4.14 -20.26
CA LEU A 264 6.94 3.09 -20.06
C LEU A 264 5.68 3.45 -20.86
N LYS A 265 4.82 2.45 -21.13
CA LYS A 265 3.52 2.66 -21.78
C LYS A 265 2.40 2.13 -20.91
N PHE A 266 1.26 2.80 -20.98
CA PHE A 266 0.04 2.36 -20.32
C PHE A 266 -0.56 1.15 -21.03
N LYS A 267 -0.83 0.10 -20.25
CA LYS A 267 -1.74 -0.99 -20.62
C LYS A 267 -3.15 -0.74 -20.08
N ALA A 268 -3.25 -0.24 -18.85
CA ALA A 268 -4.50 0.16 -18.21
C ALA A 268 -4.22 1.16 -17.07
N TYR A 269 -5.24 1.91 -16.68
CA TYR A 269 -5.24 2.66 -15.42
C TYR A 269 -6.67 2.83 -14.90
N GLU A 270 -6.81 3.09 -13.60
CA GLU A 270 -8.08 3.42 -12.94
C GLU A 270 -7.81 4.39 -11.78
N CYS A 271 -8.77 5.28 -11.48
CA CYS A 271 -8.66 6.23 -10.37
C CYS A 271 -9.68 5.90 -9.27
N PHE A 272 -9.20 5.83 -8.03
CA PHE A 272 -10.00 5.52 -6.85
C PHE A 272 -10.01 6.72 -5.90
N MET A 273 -11.17 7.34 -5.74
CA MET A 273 -11.33 8.54 -4.92
C MET A 273 -11.67 8.19 -3.47
N ALA A 274 -11.04 8.90 -2.53
CA ALA A 274 -11.49 8.89 -1.14
C ALA A 274 -12.95 9.37 -1.03
N ASN A 275 -13.67 8.83 -0.03
CA ASN A 275 -15.09 9.13 0.23
C ASN A 275 -16.05 8.88 -0.95
N ASP A 276 -15.61 8.10 -1.94
CA ASP A 276 -16.35 7.77 -3.16
C ASP A 276 -16.85 9.01 -3.94
N TYR A 277 -16.06 10.07 -3.94
CA TYR A 277 -16.34 11.27 -4.71
C TYR A 277 -16.09 11.07 -6.20
N SER A 278 -16.71 11.91 -7.04
CA SER A 278 -16.31 12.00 -8.45
C SER A 278 -14.90 12.55 -8.56
N LEU A 279 -14.19 12.21 -9.64
CA LEU A 279 -12.85 12.74 -9.92
C LEU A 279 -12.84 14.27 -9.94
N GLU A 280 -13.84 14.89 -10.57
CA GLU A 280 -13.99 16.35 -10.60
C GLU A 280 -14.06 16.95 -9.19
N LYS A 281 -14.86 16.36 -8.30
CA LYS A 281 -14.99 16.81 -6.91
C LYS A 281 -13.70 16.56 -6.13
N ALA A 282 -13.06 15.42 -6.33
CA ALA A 282 -11.80 15.09 -5.68
C ALA A 282 -10.71 16.11 -6.03
N LEU A 283 -10.55 16.45 -7.31
CA LEU A 283 -9.61 17.47 -7.78
C LEU A 283 -9.96 18.86 -7.25
N LYS A 284 -11.23 19.29 -7.37
CA LYS A 284 -11.68 20.61 -6.93
C LYS A 284 -11.41 20.88 -5.45
N PHE A 285 -11.62 19.87 -4.61
CA PHE A 285 -11.46 19.99 -3.16
C PHE A 285 -10.18 19.32 -2.64
N LYS A 286 -9.25 18.97 -3.55
CA LYS A 286 -7.99 18.28 -3.24
C LYS A 286 -8.15 17.09 -2.29
N ASN A 287 -9.17 16.26 -2.50
CA ASN A 287 -9.29 14.99 -1.79
C ASN A 287 -8.35 13.97 -2.40
N ALA A 288 -7.86 13.05 -1.57
CA ALA A 288 -7.01 11.95 -1.97
C ALA A 288 -7.63 11.13 -3.12
N ILE A 289 -6.80 10.86 -4.11
CA ILE A 289 -7.06 9.96 -5.24
C ILE A 289 -5.92 8.95 -5.28
N THR A 290 -6.20 7.67 -5.41
CA THR A 290 -5.19 6.66 -5.72
C THR A 290 -5.37 6.26 -7.18
N MET A 291 -4.35 6.48 -8.01
CA MET A 291 -4.33 6.02 -9.40
C MET A 291 -3.61 4.67 -9.46
N ALA A 292 -4.31 3.61 -9.83
CA ALA A 292 -3.68 2.33 -10.14
C ALA A 292 -3.35 2.28 -11.63
N VAL A 293 -2.15 1.81 -11.97
CA VAL A 293 -1.66 1.72 -13.35
C VAL A 293 -1.07 0.34 -13.62
N VAL A 294 -1.24 -0.11 -14.86
CA VAL A 294 -0.55 -1.28 -15.41
C VAL A 294 0.29 -0.82 -16.59
N LEU A 295 1.59 -1.06 -16.52
CA LEU A 295 2.58 -0.54 -17.47
C LEU A 295 3.39 -1.66 -18.10
N ASN A 296 3.94 -1.41 -19.30
CA ASN A 296 4.94 -2.24 -19.94
C ASN A 296 6.07 -1.38 -20.55
N ALA A 297 7.16 -2.03 -20.95
CA ALA A 297 8.38 -1.42 -21.48
C ALA A 297 8.25 -0.79 -22.88
#